data_AF-A0A953W0B2-F1
#
_entry.id   AF-A0A953W0B2-F1
#
_cell.length_a   1.000
_cell.length_b   1.000
_cell.length_c   1.000
_cell.angle_alpha   90.00
_cell.angle_beta   90.00
_cell.angle_gamma   90.00
#
_symmetry.space_group_name_H-M   'P 1'
#
loop_
_entity.id
_entity.type
_entity.pdbx_description
1 polymer ?
#
loop_
_entity_poly.entity_id
_entity_poly.type
_entity_poly.pdbx_seq_one_letter_code
_entity_poly.pdbx_strand_id
1 'polypeptide(L)'
;MTDLIAKAAIDQRMAGIIGPVIEDMGYELVRVRLMSGKSKTLQIMADKPNGGIEVDDCARISTAVSAVLDVEDPLEEAYTLEVSSPGIDRPLT
;
A
#
# COMPACT_ATOMS: atom_id res chain seq x y z
N MET A 1 -14.10 -8.41 2.49
CA MET A 1 -13.26 -8.24 1.27
C MET A 1 -11.92 -7.59 1.64
N THR A 2 -11.90 -6.67 2.61
CA THR A 2 -10.68 -6.05 3.17
C THR A 2 -9.75 -7.00 3.93
N ASP A 3 -10.26 -8.12 4.47
CA ASP A 3 -9.49 -9.09 5.27
C ASP A 3 -8.34 -9.78 4.52
N LEU A 4 -8.39 -9.80 3.18
CA LEU A 4 -7.30 -10.33 2.34
C LEU A 4 -6.18 -9.30 2.14
N ILE A 5 -6.53 -8.01 2.16
CA ILE A 5 -5.63 -6.87 1.90
C ILE A 5 -4.90 -6.45 3.19
N ALA A 6 -5.59 -6.48 4.33
CA ALA A 6 -5.10 -5.98 5.61
C ALA A 6 -5.61 -6.82 6.79
N LYS A 7 -4.70 -7.29 7.65
CA LYS A 7 -5.02 -8.20 8.77
C LYS A 7 -5.05 -7.50 10.13
N ALA A 8 -4.13 -6.57 10.38
CA ALA A 8 -4.13 -5.81 11.64
C ALA A 8 -5.06 -4.60 11.55
N ALA A 9 -5.58 -4.12 12.69
CA ALA A 9 -6.41 -2.93 12.73
C ALA A 9 -5.71 -1.69 12.14
N ILE A 10 -4.40 -1.58 12.35
CA ILE A 10 -3.61 -0.50 11.75
C ILE A 10 -3.49 -0.66 10.23
N ASP A 11 -3.30 -1.88 9.72
CA ASP A 11 -3.26 -2.14 8.28
C ASP A 11 -4.60 -1.79 7.62
N GLN A 12 -5.72 -2.10 8.29
CA GLN A 12 -7.06 -1.78 7.81
C GLN A 12 -7.30 -0.28 7.78
N ARG A 13 -6.83 0.46 8.80
CA ARG A 13 -6.85 1.92 8.81
C ARG A 13 -6.02 2.48 7.65
N MET A 14 -4.80 1.99 7.44
CA MET A 14 -3.96 2.41 6.32
C MET A 14 -4.65 2.14 4.98
N ALA A 15 -5.18 0.93 4.78
CA ALA A 15 -5.87 0.55 3.56
C ALA A 15 -7.10 1.43 3.27
N GLY A 16 -7.84 1.83 4.31
CA GLY A 16 -8.98 2.76 4.15
C GLY A 16 -8.58 4.17 3.72
N ILE A 17 -7.38 4.63 4.09
CA ILE A 17 -6.86 5.94 3.69
C ILE A 17 -6.29 5.89 2.27
N ILE A 18 -5.45 4.88 1.98
CA ILE A 18 -4.67 4.85 0.74
C ILE A 18 -5.37 4.12 -0.40
N GLY A 19 -6.32 3.23 -0.11
CA GLY A 19 -7.07 2.46 -1.10
C GLY A 19 -7.74 3.34 -2.15
N PRO A 20 -8.56 4.34 -1.75
CA PRO A 20 -9.20 5.25 -2.70
C PRO A 20 -8.20 6.01 -3.59
N VAL A 21 -7.04 6.37 -3.05
CA VAL A 21 -5.98 7.08 -3.79
C VAL A 21 -5.39 6.19 -4.88
N ILE A 22 -5.08 4.93 -4.52
CA ILE A 22 -4.49 3.95 -5.44
C ILE A 22 -5.51 3.59 -6.54
N GLU A 23 -6.78 3.43 -6.17
CA GLU A 23 -7.88 3.13 -7.10
C GLU A 23 -8.18 4.28 -8.07
N ASP A 24 -8.21 5.53 -7.59
CA ASP A 24 -8.42 6.73 -8.42
C ASP A 24 -7.29 6.93 -9.45
N MET A 25 -6.07 6.48 -9.10
CA MET A 25 -4.93 6.46 -10.01
C MET A 25 -4.98 5.33 -11.05
N GLY A 26 -5.97 4.44 -10.97
CA GLY A 26 -6.17 3.33 -11.91
C GLY A 26 -5.43 2.04 -11.55
N TYR A 27 -5.00 1.89 -10.29
CA TYR A 27 -4.33 0.69 -9.78
C TYR A 27 -5.23 -0.06 -8.78
N GLU A 28 -4.91 -1.31 -8.51
CA GLU A 28 -5.58 -2.14 -7.52
C GLU A 28 -4.70 -2.27 -6.27
N LEU A 29 -5.27 -2.02 -5.09
CA LEU A 29 -4.60 -2.28 -3.83
C LEU A 29 -4.65 -3.78 -3.51
N VAL A 30 -3.50 -4.45 -3.55
CA VAL A 30 -3.40 -5.89 -3.35
C VAL A 30 -3.14 -6.25 -1.89
N ARG A 31 -2.25 -5.51 -1.22
CA ARG A 31 -1.91 -5.72 0.19
C ARG A 31 -1.42 -4.44 0.85
N VAL A 32 -1.73 -4.28 2.13
CA VAL A 32 -1.12 -3.29 3.01
C VAL A 32 -0.66 -3.99 4.29
N ARG A 33 0.58 -3.73 4.71
CA ARG A 33 1.11 -4.31 5.93
C ARG A 33 2.12 -3.39 6.61
N LEU A 34 1.86 -3.05 7.86
CA LEU A 34 2.84 -2.44 8.74
C LEU A 34 3.69 -3.52 9.41
N MET A 35 4.96 -3.59 9.02
CA MET A 35 5.93 -4.50 9.61
C MET A 35 6.75 -3.76 10.66
N SER A 36 6.96 -4.40 11.81
CA SER A 36 7.83 -3.90 12.87
C SER A 36 9.08 -4.76 12.93
N GLY A 37 10.21 -4.19 12.51
CA GLY A 37 11.54 -4.79 12.61
C GLY A 37 12.48 -3.91 13.41
N LYS A 38 13.72 -3.70 12.92
CA LYS A 38 14.62 -2.66 13.46
C LYS A 38 14.08 -1.25 13.23
N SER A 39 13.34 -1.07 12.14
CA SER A 39 12.54 0.11 11.81
C SER A 39 11.14 -0.35 11.40
N LYS A 40 10.17 0.56 11.45
CA LYS A 40 8.84 0.30 10.90
C LYS A 40 8.87 0.44 9.39
N THR A 41 8.21 -0.47 8.70
CA THR A 41 8.04 -0.41 7.24
C THR A 41 6.56 -0.58 6.92
N LEU A 42 5.99 0.40 6.22
CA LEU A 42 4.66 0.29 5.63
C LEU A 42 4.82 -0.24 4.21
N GLN A 43 4.53 -1.53 4.02
CA GLN A 43 4.56 -2.18 2.73
C GLN A 43 3.19 -2.09 2.05
N ILE A 44 3.20 -1.64 0.81
CA ILE A 44 2.05 -1.56 -0.06
C ILE A 44 2.36 -2.37 -1.31
N MET A 45 1.46 -3.29 -1.63
CA MET A 45 1.47 -4.00 -2.90
C MET A 45 0.32 -3.49 -3.74
N ALA A 46 0.62 -3.05 -4.95
CA ALA A 46 -0.36 -2.60 -5.92
C ALA A 46 -0.16 -3.33 -7.25
N ASP A 47 -1.20 -3.40 -8.05
CA ASP A 47 -1.14 -3.97 -9.39
C ASP A 47 -2.00 -3.15 -10.35
N LYS A 48 -1.91 -3.43 -11.65
CA LYS A 48 -2.90 -2.96 -12.61
C LYS A 48 -3.96 -4.03 -12.82
N PRO A 49 -5.21 -3.67 -13.18
CA PRO A 49 -6.24 -4.64 -13.54
C PRO A 49 -5.82 -5.62 -14.67
N ASN A 50 -4.97 -5.16 -15.59
CA ASN A 50 -4.40 -5.96 -16.68
C ASN A 50 -3.05 -6.61 -16.35
N GLY A 51 -2.60 -6.49 -15.10
CA GLY A 51 -1.40 -7.13 -14.56
C GLY A 51 -0.11 -6.37 -14.85
N GLY A 52 0.75 -6.31 -13.83
CA GLY A 52 2.08 -5.71 -13.88
C GLY A 52 2.07 -4.21 -13.62
N ILE A 53 2.90 -3.78 -12.68
CA ILE A 53 3.31 -2.39 -12.52
C ILE A 53 4.82 -2.29 -12.72
N GLU A 54 5.26 -1.22 -13.37
CA GLU A 54 6.68 -0.93 -13.56
C GLU A 54 7.23 -0.08 -12.40
N VAL A 55 8.54 0.13 -12.35
CA VAL A 55 9.19 0.91 -11.29
C VAL A 55 8.64 2.34 -11.23
N ASP A 56 8.32 2.93 -12.39
CA ASP A 56 7.74 4.28 -12.46
C ASP A 56 6.33 4.34 -11.89
N ASP A 57 5.52 3.28 -12.06
CA ASP A 57 4.21 3.17 -11.43
C ASP A 57 4.34 3.13 -9.90
N CYS A 58 5.28 2.31 -9.38
CA CYS A 58 5.57 2.27 -7.94
C CYS A 58 5.98 3.64 -7.41
N ALA A 59 6.80 4.39 -8.15
CA ALA A 59 7.22 5.74 -7.75
C ALA A 59 6.05 6.74 -7.71
N ARG A 60 5.13 6.66 -8.69
CA ARG A 60 3.92 7.48 -8.71
C ARG A 60 3.01 7.18 -7.52
N ILE A 61 2.75 5.90 -7.26
CA ILE A 61 1.94 5.46 -6.12
C ILE A 61 2.59 5.91 -4.81
N SER A 62 3.89 5.69 -4.65
CA SER A 62 4.65 6.10 -3.47
C SER A 62 4.50 7.60 -3.18
N THR A 63 4.65 8.44 -4.22
CA THR A 63 4.52 9.89 -4.08
C THR A 63 3.10 10.31 -3.65
N ALA A 64 2.08 9.77 -4.31
CA ALA A 64 0.69 10.11 -4.02
C ALA A 64 0.26 9.64 -2.62
N VAL A 65 0.64 8.41 -2.26
CA VAL A 65 0.34 7.85 -0.94
C VAL A 65 1.09 8.60 0.16
N SER A 66 2.36 8.93 -0.03
CA SER A 66 3.13 9.72 0.95
C SER A 66 2.45 11.05 1.24
N ALA A 67 2.00 11.77 0.20
CA ALA A 67 1.34 13.06 0.37
C ALA A 67 0.05 12.97 1.20
N VAL A 68 -0.73 11.90 1.03
CA VAL A 68 -1.97 11.69 1.79
C VAL A 68 -1.66 11.26 3.23
N LEU A 69 -0.67 10.39 3.43
CA LEU A 69 -0.25 9.96 4.76
C LEU A 69 0.37 11.10 5.57
N ASP A 70 1.04 12.07 4.92
CA ASP A 70 1.56 13.28 5.59
C ASP A 70 0.43 14.20 6.09
N VAL A 71 -0.75 14.17 5.45
CA VAL A 71 -1.92 14.97 5.86
C VAL A 71 -2.73 14.26 6.94
N GLU A 72 -3.01 12.96 6.74
CA GLU A 72 -3.81 12.16 7.67
C GLU A 72 -3.03 11.73 8.92
N ASP A 73 -1.69 11.78 8.85
CA ASP A 73 -0.70 11.39 9.88
C ASP A 73 -1.16 10.26 10.81
N PRO A 74 -1.44 9.06 10.28
CA PRO A 74 -2.08 8.03 11.06
C PRO A 74 -1.11 7.23 11.96
N LEU A 75 0.20 7.51 11.87
CA LEU A 75 1.28 6.84 12.60
C LEU A 75 2.22 7.89 13.24
N GLU A 76 2.25 7.94 14.57
CA GLU A 76 3.12 8.89 15.30
C GLU A 76 4.62 8.56 15.21
N GLU A 77 4.97 7.35 14.77
CA GLU A 77 6.35 6.87 14.71
C GLU A 77 6.88 6.85 13.28
N ALA A 78 8.15 7.20 13.10
CA ALA A 78 8.81 7.18 11.79
C ALA A 78 8.80 5.77 11.18
N TYR A 79 8.56 5.71 9.87
CA TYR A 79 8.51 4.47 9.10
C TYR A 79 9.09 4.67 7.70
N THR A 80 9.48 3.57 7.06
CA THR A 80 9.82 3.53 5.64
C THR A 80 8.60 3.13 4.83
N LEU A 81 8.28 3.88 3.77
CA LEU A 81 7.27 3.51 2.78
C LEU A 81 7.90 2.62 1.71
N GLU A 82 7.32 1.44 1.49
CA GLU A 82 7.73 0.52 0.43
C GLU A 82 6.55 0.20 -0.49
N VAL A 83 6.73 0.44 -1.79
CA VAL A 83 5.71 0.17 -2.81
C VAL A 83 6.26 -0.81 -3.83
N SER A 84 5.50 -1.87 -4.10
CA SER A 84 5.91 -2.95 -5.00
C SER A 84 4.73 -3.60 -5.72
N SER A 85 5.03 -4.36 -6.77
CA SER A 85 4.06 -5.27 -7.41
C SER A 85 3.93 -6.58 -6.62
N PRO A 86 2.77 -7.26 -6.62
CA PRO A 86 2.67 -8.62 -6.08
C PRO A 86 3.53 -9.65 -6.82
N GLY A 87 3.82 -9.44 -8.12
CA GLY A 87 4.55 -10.40 -8.93
C GLY A 87 3.89 -11.79 -8.92
N ILE A 88 4.67 -12.85 -8.67
CA ILE A 88 4.18 -14.23 -8.54
C ILE A 88 3.48 -14.46 -7.19
N ASP A 89 3.68 -13.60 -6.18
CA ASP A 89 3.04 -13.68 -4.86
C ASP A 89 1.59 -13.17 -4.88
N ARG A 90 1.00 -12.99 -6.08
CA ARG A 90 -0.40 -12.58 -6.21
C ARG A 90 -1.26 -13.58 -5.44
N PRO A 91 -2.03 -13.13 -4.43
CA PRO A 91 -2.93 -14.03 -3.71
C PRO A 91 -3.91 -14.62 -4.71
N LEU A 92 -4.00 -15.95 -4.75
CA LEU A 92 -5.01 -16.67 -5.52
C LEU A 92 -6.37 -16.39 -4.85
N THR A 93 -7.05 -15.34 -5.31
CA THR A 93 -8.44 -15.04 -4.95
C THR A 93 -9.41 -15.96 -5.64
#